data_AF-Q585A8-F1
#
_entry.id   AF-Q585A8-F1
#
_cell.length_a   1.000
_cell.length_b   1.000
_cell.length_c   1.000
_cell.angle_alpha   90.00
_cell.angle_beta   90.00
_cell.angle_gamma   90.00
#
_symmetry.space_group_name_H-M   'P 1'
#
loop_
_entity.id
_entity.type
_entity.pdbx_description
1 polymer ?
#
loop_
_entity_poly.entity_id
_entity_poly.type
_entity_poly.pdbx_seq_one_letter_code
_entity_poly.pdbx_strand_id
1 'polypeptide(L)'
;MWRVIMKVVMVGVLVTGVAMGKNDWIDHEKDKKGFDLLCSLFTKAEKGAKEKSHLDKLKETEDYQWFNKDARDSPALKAEVDKVKELENKVQSHESGAKTAFRKAAYGDNIEEEDADKTFGHHTVGNPCDETNRWSTIPNSIICSCSPTQGATESCFGGSENARNHDDTTAEQRLQAWNGVKGKCTSASSSAEVTVEAIEKDLEGLRALYSDDSKGQEPPPPPPPPPFPPGSPPMPEEKPDQFASKPWVKNLNEATDHMKGRDEALQKLREQVKKLKGTYGKAKNEEEVKALKESGAGAEGAQPSRTAPQTAARKDSDAQPTQTQKQNIASSPSLKITLLSVSLCFI
;
A
#
# COMPACT_ATOMS: atom_id res chain seq x y z
N MET A 1 1.15 61.40 42.14
CA MET A 1 0.73 59.97 42.10
C MET A 1 0.27 59.48 40.73
N TRP A 2 -0.33 60.31 39.88
CA TRP A 2 -0.93 59.84 38.61
C TRP A 2 0.04 59.26 37.57
N ARG A 3 1.32 59.69 37.59
CA ARG A 3 2.36 59.19 36.67
C ARG A 3 2.90 57.79 37.02
N VAL A 4 2.66 57.31 38.25
CA VAL A 4 3.11 55.96 38.66
C VAL A 4 2.07 54.91 38.27
N ILE A 5 0.79 55.27 38.28
CA ILE A 5 -0.32 54.37 37.91
C ILE A 5 -0.29 54.03 36.41
N MET A 6 0.04 54.99 35.54
CA MET A 6 0.18 54.75 34.10
C MET A 6 1.33 53.77 33.73
N LYS A 7 2.42 53.74 34.50
CA LYS A 7 3.52 52.79 34.25
C LYS A 7 3.19 51.36 34.68
N VAL A 8 2.33 51.19 35.69
CA VAL A 8 1.88 49.86 36.13
C VAL A 8 0.86 49.27 35.15
N VAL A 9 0.01 50.11 34.53
CA VAL A 9 -0.97 49.65 33.52
C VAL A 9 -0.29 49.22 32.22
N MET A 10 0.77 49.92 31.77
CA MET A 10 1.50 49.52 30.56
C MET A 10 2.27 48.21 30.70
N VAL A 11 2.80 47.90 31.90
CA VAL A 11 3.50 46.62 32.14
C VAL A 11 2.51 45.47 32.36
N GLY A 12 1.33 45.75 32.92
CA GLY A 12 0.26 44.75 33.07
C GLY A 12 -0.38 44.30 31.76
N VAL A 13 -0.55 45.21 30.80
CA VAL A 13 -1.14 44.92 29.47
C VAL A 13 -0.16 44.19 28.55
N LEU A 14 1.15 44.39 28.72
CA LEU A 14 2.18 43.71 27.92
C LEU A 14 2.41 42.24 28.32
N VAL A 15 2.06 41.83 29.54
CA VAL A 15 2.18 40.42 29.96
C VAL A 15 0.94 39.60 29.59
N THR A 16 -0.24 40.22 29.51
CA THR A 16 -1.48 39.55 29.06
C THR A 16 -1.57 39.37 27.54
N GLY A 17 -0.91 40.23 26.74
CA GLY A 17 -0.91 40.11 25.27
C GLY A 17 -0.02 38.98 24.72
N VAL A 18 1.01 38.56 25.45
CA VAL A 18 1.97 37.54 24.98
C VAL A 18 1.48 36.11 25.23
N ALA A 19 0.54 35.92 26.17
CA ALA A 19 -0.10 34.62 26.39
C ALA A 19 -1.23 34.36 25.38
N MET A 20 -2.00 35.38 25.00
CA MET A 20 -3.09 35.22 24.02
C MET A 20 -2.58 34.96 22.60
N GLY A 21 -1.54 35.67 22.13
CA GLY A 21 -1.01 35.45 20.78
C GLY A 21 -0.24 34.14 20.56
N LYS A 22 0.20 33.47 21.64
CA LYS A 22 0.87 32.17 21.52
C LYS A 22 -0.12 31.03 21.37
N ASN A 23 -1.25 31.08 22.07
CA ASN A 23 -2.27 30.04 21.99
C ASN A 23 -2.92 30.06 20.60
N ASP A 24 -3.31 31.23 20.09
CA ASP A 24 -3.90 31.36 18.75
C ASP A 24 -2.96 30.86 17.62
N TRP A 25 -1.64 31.14 17.73
CA TRP A 25 -0.67 30.64 16.75
C TRP A 25 -0.47 29.12 16.84
N ILE A 26 -0.41 28.57 18.06
CA ILE A 26 -0.24 27.13 18.28
C ILE A 26 -1.48 26.38 17.76
N ASP A 27 -2.67 26.89 18.03
CA ASP A 27 -3.94 26.31 17.56
C ASP A 27 -4.02 26.39 16.02
N HIS A 28 -3.67 27.54 15.42
CA HIS A 28 -3.62 27.66 13.96
C HIS A 28 -2.59 26.70 13.32
N GLU A 29 -1.39 26.55 13.89
CA GLU A 29 -0.38 25.62 13.37
C GLU A 29 -0.83 24.15 13.51
N LYS A 30 -1.50 23.82 14.62
CA LYS A 30 -2.09 22.50 14.86
C LYS A 30 -3.23 22.21 13.88
N ASP A 31 -4.14 23.15 13.67
CA ASP A 31 -5.26 23.04 12.74
C ASP A 31 -4.77 22.90 11.30
N LYS A 32 -3.76 23.67 10.92
CA LYS A 32 -3.11 23.52 9.62
C LYS A 32 -2.49 22.14 9.44
N LYS A 33 -1.75 21.64 10.42
CA LYS A 33 -1.18 20.27 10.38
C LYS A 33 -2.27 19.20 10.31
N GLY A 34 -3.35 19.36 11.07
CA GLY A 34 -4.51 18.47 11.05
C GLY A 34 -5.17 18.44 9.66
N PHE A 35 -5.40 19.61 9.07
CA PHE A 35 -5.90 19.76 7.71
C PHE A 35 -4.97 19.11 6.68
N ASP A 36 -3.66 19.37 6.75
CA ASP A 36 -2.67 18.80 5.83
C ASP A 36 -2.64 17.26 5.91
N LEU A 37 -2.74 16.69 7.12
CA LEU A 37 -2.83 15.24 7.32
C LEU A 37 -4.14 14.66 6.79
N LEU A 38 -5.29 15.29 7.04
CA LEU A 38 -6.57 14.85 6.47
C LEU A 38 -6.57 14.92 4.94
N CYS A 39 -6.02 15.98 4.36
CA CYS A 39 -5.83 16.10 2.91
C CYS A 39 -4.91 15.00 2.36
N SER A 40 -3.81 14.70 3.07
CA SER A 40 -2.88 13.63 2.70
C SER A 40 -3.57 12.25 2.71
N LEU A 41 -4.36 11.97 3.75
CA LEU A 41 -5.15 10.74 3.87
C LEU A 41 -6.23 10.66 2.78
N PHE A 42 -6.92 11.77 2.48
CA PHE A 42 -7.89 11.82 1.37
C PHE A 42 -7.21 11.48 0.04
N THR A 43 -6.08 12.12 -0.26
CA THR A 43 -5.34 11.89 -1.50
C THR A 43 -4.86 10.44 -1.63
N LYS A 44 -4.42 9.82 -0.53
CA LYS A 44 -4.07 8.39 -0.52
C LYS A 44 -5.29 7.51 -0.74
N ALA A 45 -6.42 7.82 -0.12
CA ALA A 45 -7.67 7.07 -0.32
C ALA A 45 -8.18 7.18 -1.77
N GLU A 46 -8.21 8.38 -2.34
CA GLU A 46 -8.63 8.57 -3.73
C GLU A 46 -7.71 7.84 -4.71
N LYS A 47 -6.38 7.92 -4.51
CA LYS A 47 -5.39 7.24 -5.35
C LYS A 47 -5.45 5.73 -5.20
N GLY A 48 -5.58 5.22 -3.97
CA GLY A 48 -5.71 3.80 -3.67
C GLY A 48 -6.98 3.18 -4.26
N ALA A 49 -8.09 3.93 -4.28
CA ALA A 49 -9.34 3.49 -4.93
C ALA A 49 -9.21 3.32 -6.46
N LYS A 50 -8.25 4.02 -7.09
CA LYS A 50 -8.00 4.06 -8.53
C LYS A 50 -6.71 3.31 -8.93
N GLU A 51 -6.04 2.65 -7.99
CA GLU A 51 -4.74 2.05 -8.22
C GLU A 51 -4.81 0.94 -9.29
N LYS A 52 -3.82 0.90 -10.20
CA LYS A 52 -3.71 -0.16 -11.20
C LYS A 52 -3.34 -1.49 -10.52
N SER A 53 -3.89 -2.58 -11.03
CA SER A 53 -3.63 -3.95 -10.57
C SER A 53 -2.12 -4.24 -10.48
N HIS A 54 -1.66 -4.69 -9.31
CA HIS A 54 -0.29 -5.15 -9.11
C HIS A 54 -0.10 -6.54 -9.72
N LEU A 55 -1.17 -7.34 -9.78
CA LEU A 55 -1.17 -8.59 -10.52
C LEU A 55 -0.91 -8.39 -12.01
N ASP A 56 -1.49 -7.35 -12.62
CA ASP A 56 -1.27 -7.04 -14.04
C ASP A 56 0.18 -6.60 -14.29
N LYS A 57 0.71 -5.73 -13.42
CA LYS A 57 2.15 -5.38 -13.45
C LYS A 57 3.05 -6.61 -13.29
N LEU A 58 2.68 -7.56 -12.43
CA LEU A 58 3.43 -8.81 -12.27
C LEU A 58 3.38 -9.66 -13.55
N LYS A 59 2.22 -9.75 -14.20
CA LYS A 59 2.00 -10.50 -15.44
C LYS A 59 2.84 -9.97 -16.61
N GLU A 60 3.25 -8.71 -16.57
CA GLU A 60 4.14 -8.09 -17.55
C GLU A 60 5.62 -8.49 -17.38
N THR A 61 6.03 -8.98 -16.20
CA THR A 61 7.43 -9.39 -15.96
C THR A 61 7.82 -10.64 -16.76
N GLU A 62 9.09 -10.71 -17.22
CA GLU A 62 9.60 -11.87 -17.97
C GLU A 62 9.38 -13.20 -17.23
N ASP A 63 9.58 -13.17 -15.91
CA ASP A 63 9.37 -14.31 -15.02
C ASP A 63 7.91 -14.75 -14.91
N TYR A 64 6.94 -13.95 -15.33
CA TYR A 64 5.54 -14.37 -15.43
C TYR A 64 5.14 -14.68 -16.87
N GLN A 65 5.71 -13.98 -17.85
CA GLN A 65 5.40 -14.20 -19.27
C GLN A 65 5.72 -15.62 -19.73
N TRP A 66 6.83 -16.22 -19.28
CA TRP A 66 7.14 -17.62 -19.62
C TRP A 66 6.07 -18.58 -19.07
N PHE A 67 5.54 -18.33 -17.86
CA PHE A 67 4.47 -19.15 -17.29
C PHE A 67 3.23 -19.11 -18.18
N ASN A 68 2.82 -17.91 -18.61
CA ASN A 68 1.68 -17.74 -19.52
C ASN A 68 1.88 -18.42 -20.88
N LYS A 69 3.11 -18.41 -21.41
CA LYS A 69 3.41 -18.92 -22.75
C LYS A 69 3.62 -20.43 -22.79
N ASP A 70 4.40 -20.95 -21.86
CA ASP A 70 4.98 -22.30 -21.96
C ASP A 70 4.36 -23.31 -20.98
N ALA A 71 3.75 -22.84 -19.89
CA ALA A 71 3.37 -23.73 -18.79
C ALA A 71 1.89 -23.69 -18.37
N ARG A 72 1.17 -22.59 -18.65
CA ARG A 72 -0.21 -22.35 -18.20
C ARG A 72 -1.20 -23.46 -18.59
N ASP A 73 -1.01 -24.03 -19.77
CA ASP A 73 -1.88 -25.08 -20.32
C ASP A 73 -1.26 -26.48 -20.28
N SER A 74 -0.10 -26.65 -19.63
CA SER A 74 0.58 -27.94 -19.55
C SER A 74 -0.18 -28.92 -18.63
N PRO A 75 -0.66 -30.07 -19.15
CA PRO A 75 -1.34 -31.07 -18.34
C PRO A 75 -0.45 -31.63 -17.22
N ALA A 76 0.86 -31.78 -17.48
CA ALA A 76 1.85 -32.27 -16.52
C ALA A 76 2.01 -31.33 -15.31
N LEU A 77 1.68 -30.05 -15.48
CA LEU A 77 1.82 -29.03 -14.44
C LEU A 77 0.49 -28.60 -13.82
N LYS A 78 -0.62 -29.26 -14.17
CA LYS A 78 -1.98 -28.89 -13.75
C LYS A 78 -2.08 -28.54 -12.26
N ALA A 79 -1.54 -29.38 -11.38
CA ALA A 79 -1.60 -29.16 -9.94
C ALA A 79 -0.85 -27.90 -9.47
N GLU A 80 0.27 -27.54 -10.12
CA GLU A 80 1.03 -26.33 -9.77
C GLU A 80 0.42 -25.08 -10.43
N VAL A 81 -0.17 -25.23 -11.63
CA VAL A 81 -0.95 -24.18 -12.31
C VAL A 81 -2.20 -23.82 -11.50
N ASP A 82 -2.90 -24.81 -10.95
CA ASP A 82 -4.11 -24.57 -10.16
C ASP A 82 -3.79 -23.78 -8.87
N LYS A 83 -2.62 -24.02 -8.24
CA LYS A 83 -2.11 -23.20 -7.12
C LYS A 83 -1.78 -21.76 -7.55
N VAL A 84 -1.22 -21.57 -8.75
CA VAL A 84 -1.00 -20.22 -9.30
C VAL A 84 -2.32 -19.49 -9.46
N LYS A 85 -3.36 -20.15 -10.01
CA LYS A 85 -4.70 -19.56 -10.15
C LYS A 85 -5.34 -19.20 -8.80
N GLU A 86 -5.20 -20.05 -7.80
CA GLU A 86 -5.67 -19.77 -6.44
C GLU A 86 -5.01 -18.50 -5.86
N LEU A 87 -3.70 -18.36 -6.05
CA LEU A 87 -2.95 -17.17 -5.62
C LEU A 87 -3.31 -15.93 -6.44
N GLU A 88 -3.50 -16.04 -7.77
CA GLU A 88 -4.00 -14.95 -8.61
C GLU A 88 -5.36 -14.44 -8.08
N ASN A 89 -6.30 -15.34 -7.79
CA ASN A 89 -7.61 -15.00 -7.25
C ASN A 89 -7.50 -14.33 -5.87
N LYS A 90 -6.60 -14.82 -5.01
CA LYS A 90 -6.36 -14.22 -3.69
C LYS A 90 -5.82 -12.80 -3.79
N VAL A 91 -4.85 -12.56 -4.69
CA VAL A 91 -4.33 -11.20 -4.97
C VAL A 91 -5.47 -10.30 -5.45
N GLN A 92 -6.26 -10.73 -6.43
CA GLN A 92 -7.39 -9.94 -6.96
C GLN A 92 -8.45 -9.62 -5.90
N SER A 93 -8.72 -10.57 -4.99
CA SER A 93 -9.64 -10.37 -3.87
C SER A 93 -9.12 -9.30 -2.91
N HIS A 94 -7.82 -9.33 -2.57
CA HIS A 94 -7.22 -8.30 -1.73
C HIS A 94 -7.16 -6.93 -2.43
N GLU A 95 -6.82 -6.88 -3.71
CA GLU A 95 -6.84 -5.62 -4.48
C GLU A 95 -8.24 -5.00 -4.56
N SER A 96 -9.27 -5.80 -4.82
CA SER A 96 -10.66 -5.35 -4.86
C SER A 96 -11.13 -4.89 -3.48
N GLY A 97 -10.74 -5.60 -2.42
CA GLY A 97 -11.01 -5.23 -1.03
C GLY A 97 -10.38 -3.88 -0.66
N ALA A 98 -9.09 -3.71 -0.93
CA ALA A 98 -8.38 -2.45 -0.70
C ALA A 98 -9.03 -1.27 -1.43
N LYS A 99 -9.33 -1.42 -2.73
CA LYS A 99 -10.00 -0.38 -3.52
C LYS A 99 -11.36 0.00 -2.95
N THR A 100 -12.14 -0.99 -2.52
CA THR A 100 -13.46 -0.78 -1.92
C THR A 100 -13.34 -0.04 -0.60
N ALA A 101 -12.42 -0.45 0.27
CA ALA A 101 -12.18 0.17 1.56
C ALA A 101 -11.66 1.62 1.40
N PHE A 102 -10.72 1.87 0.50
CA PHE A 102 -10.27 3.22 0.15
C PHE A 102 -11.40 4.12 -0.37
N ARG A 103 -12.23 3.61 -1.28
CA ARG A 103 -13.40 4.33 -1.80
C ARG A 103 -14.37 4.68 -0.68
N LYS A 104 -14.63 3.75 0.25
CA LYS A 104 -15.49 4.02 1.42
C LYS A 104 -14.92 5.07 2.35
N ALA A 105 -13.61 5.09 2.56
CA ALA A 105 -12.96 6.15 3.33
C ALA A 105 -13.11 7.52 2.66
N ALA A 106 -12.97 7.57 1.32
CA ALA A 106 -13.05 8.81 0.55
C ALA A 106 -14.50 9.31 0.37
N TYR A 107 -15.46 8.44 0.06
CA TYR A 107 -16.78 8.84 -0.46
C TYR A 107 -17.96 8.13 0.19
N GLY A 108 -17.72 7.23 1.15
CA GLY A 108 -18.79 6.47 1.80
C GLY A 108 -19.21 5.23 1.01
N ASP A 109 -20.34 4.65 1.40
CA ASP A 109 -20.73 3.31 0.92
C ASP A 109 -21.06 3.26 -0.59
N ASN A 110 -20.26 2.48 -1.32
CA ASN A 110 -20.50 1.95 -2.67
C ASN A 110 -20.86 2.99 -3.76
N ILE A 111 -20.04 4.02 -3.91
CA ILE A 111 -20.20 4.98 -5.01
C ILE A 111 -18.94 5.13 -5.87
N GLU A 112 -19.10 5.00 -7.20
CA GLU A 112 -18.00 5.24 -8.16
C GLU A 112 -17.65 6.73 -8.28
N GLU A 113 -18.58 7.60 -7.90
CA GLU A 113 -18.49 9.07 -7.97
C GLU A 113 -18.84 9.71 -6.62
N GLU A 114 -18.55 10.99 -6.45
CA GLU A 114 -18.88 11.76 -5.25
C GLU A 114 -20.39 12.04 -5.15
N ASP A 115 -21.10 11.25 -4.34
CA ASP A 115 -22.51 11.48 -3.97
C ASP A 115 -22.58 12.30 -2.69
N ALA A 116 -23.34 13.39 -2.72
CA ALA A 116 -23.43 14.33 -1.60
C ALA A 116 -23.92 13.66 -0.31
N ASP A 117 -24.99 12.90 -0.39
CA ASP A 117 -25.63 12.28 0.78
C ASP A 117 -24.78 11.16 1.37
N LYS A 118 -24.11 10.38 0.52
CA LYS A 118 -23.21 9.31 0.99
C LYS A 118 -21.90 9.85 1.55
N THR A 119 -21.39 10.93 0.97
CA THR A 119 -20.12 11.54 1.40
C THR A 119 -20.30 12.35 2.67
N PHE A 120 -21.35 13.18 2.74
CA PHE A 120 -21.55 14.14 3.83
C PHE A 120 -22.67 13.75 4.80
N GLY A 121 -23.46 12.72 4.49
CA GLY A 121 -24.59 12.31 5.32
C GLY A 121 -25.84 13.18 5.09
N HIS A 122 -27.00 12.55 5.24
CA HIS A 122 -28.30 13.18 5.03
C HIS A 122 -28.76 13.99 6.25
N HIS A 123 -29.48 15.09 6.03
CA HIS A 123 -29.95 16.03 7.06
C HIS A 123 -30.86 15.42 8.13
N THR A 124 -31.45 14.27 7.84
CA THR A 124 -32.46 13.67 8.71
C THR A 124 -31.88 12.92 9.90
N VAL A 125 -30.55 12.83 10.03
CA VAL A 125 -29.87 12.05 11.09
C VAL A 125 -28.82 12.91 11.82
N GLY A 126 -29.29 13.89 12.59
CA GLY A 126 -28.45 14.71 13.47
C GLY A 126 -27.56 15.72 12.75
N ASN A 127 -26.91 16.60 13.53
CA ASN A 127 -25.96 17.56 12.99
C ASN A 127 -24.79 16.79 12.33
N PRO A 128 -24.52 16.95 11.03
CA PRO A 128 -23.51 16.18 10.34
C PRO A 128 -22.08 16.43 10.80
N CYS A 129 -21.84 17.55 11.47
CA CYS A 129 -20.57 17.95 12.06
C CYS A 129 -20.51 17.74 13.57
N ASP A 130 -21.59 17.24 14.20
CA ASP A 130 -21.53 16.79 15.59
C ASP A 130 -20.48 15.68 15.72
N GLU A 131 -19.56 15.84 16.66
CA GLU A 131 -18.43 14.93 16.87
C GLU A 131 -18.88 13.51 17.25
N THR A 132 -20.06 13.39 17.88
CA THR A 132 -20.72 12.12 18.19
C THR A 132 -21.33 11.48 16.95
N ASN A 133 -21.73 12.31 15.98
CA ASN A 133 -22.05 11.84 14.65
C ASN A 133 -20.76 11.46 13.95
N ARG A 134 -20.67 10.17 13.68
CA ARG A 134 -19.48 9.52 13.13
C ARG A 134 -19.21 10.06 11.74
N TRP A 135 -18.45 11.17 11.62
CA TRP A 135 -17.99 11.72 10.35
C TRP A 135 -17.53 10.56 9.47
N SER A 136 -18.36 10.20 8.48
CA SER A 136 -18.31 8.85 7.88
C SER A 136 -17.20 8.74 6.85
N THR A 137 -16.79 9.88 6.31
CA THR A 137 -15.80 10.02 5.25
C THR A 137 -14.75 11.06 5.61
N ILE A 138 -13.61 11.01 4.91
CA ILE A 138 -12.54 12.01 5.06
C ILE A 138 -13.02 13.40 4.61
N PRO A 139 -13.71 13.59 3.47
CA PRO A 139 -14.24 14.90 3.07
C PRO A 139 -15.19 15.51 4.10
N ASN A 140 -16.07 14.72 4.72
CA ASN A 140 -16.95 15.25 5.77
C ASN A 140 -16.12 15.70 6.98
N SER A 141 -15.07 14.96 7.33
CA SER A 141 -14.17 15.35 8.41
C SER A 141 -13.45 16.66 8.12
N ILE A 142 -12.96 16.83 6.88
CA ILE A 142 -12.31 18.07 6.44
C ILE A 142 -13.31 19.23 6.53
N ILE A 143 -14.48 19.11 5.91
CA ILE A 143 -15.48 20.20 5.89
C ILE A 143 -15.96 20.57 7.29
N CYS A 144 -16.17 19.60 8.17
CA CYS A 144 -16.55 19.90 9.54
C CYS A 144 -15.42 20.59 10.33
N SER A 145 -14.17 20.17 10.16
CA SER A 145 -13.01 20.87 10.73
C SER A 145 -12.83 22.28 10.16
N CYS A 146 -13.25 22.54 8.91
CA CYS A 146 -13.19 23.85 8.29
C CYS A 146 -14.22 24.86 8.82
N SER A 147 -15.17 24.41 9.65
CA SER A 147 -16.19 25.28 10.24
C SER A 147 -15.56 26.32 11.18
N PRO A 148 -16.12 27.55 11.26
CA PRO A 148 -15.59 28.61 12.14
C PRO A 148 -15.48 28.21 13.62
N THR A 149 -16.32 27.27 14.06
CA THR A 149 -16.35 26.73 15.42
C THR A 149 -15.18 25.79 15.73
N GLN A 150 -14.49 25.28 14.70
CA GLN A 150 -13.44 24.26 14.80
C GLN A 150 -12.04 24.80 14.40
N GLY A 151 -11.90 26.11 14.18
CA GLY A 151 -10.59 26.79 14.07
C GLY A 151 -9.86 26.70 12.71
N ALA A 152 -10.02 25.62 11.93
CA ALA A 152 -9.22 25.38 10.72
C ALA A 152 -9.64 26.20 9.47
N THR A 153 -10.56 27.13 9.62
CA THR A 153 -11.16 27.94 8.56
C THR A 153 -10.13 28.60 7.61
N GLU A 154 -9.07 29.21 8.14
CA GLU A 154 -8.06 29.90 7.32
C GLU A 154 -7.28 28.93 6.43
N SER A 155 -6.92 27.77 6.98
CA SER A 155 -6.25 26.68 6.24
C SER A 155 -7.12 26.17 5.09
N CYS A 156 -8.41 25.97 5.37
CA CYS A 156 -9.37 25.43 4.42
C CYS A 156 -9.70 26.37 3.26
N PHE A 157 -10.05 27.62 3.55
CA PHE A 157 -10.61 28.52 2.53
C PHE A 157 -9.73 29.73 2.18
N GLY A 158 -8.56 29.87 2.82
CA GLY A 158 -7.67 31.02 2.59
C GLY A 158 -8.17 32.34 3.19
N GLY A 159 -9.14 32.27 4.12
CA GLY A 159 -9.75 33.40 4.80
C GLY A 159 -11.12 33.04 5.37
N SER A 160 -11.52 33.72 6.45
CA SER A 160 -12.78 33.45 7.16
C SER A 160 -14.05 33.82 6.40
N GLU A 161 -13.96 34.71 5.40
CA GLU A 161 -15.12 35.21 4.66
C GLU A 161 -15.87 34.12 3.86
N ASN A 162 -15.19 33.02 3.53
CA ASN A 162 -15.77 31.89 2.81
C ASN A 162 -16.27 30.78 3.75
N ALA A 163 -15.96 30.89 5.05
CA ALA A 163 -16.29 29.87 6.04
C ALA A 163 -17.74 30.01 6.46
N ARG A 164 -18.50 28.94 6.28
CA ARG A 164 -19.86 28.85 6.80
C ARG A 164 -19.85 27.86 7.94
N ASN A 165 -20.71 28.08 8.93
CA ASN A 165 -21.00 26.99 9.85
C ASN A 165 -21.66 25.87 9.04
N HIS A 166 -21.07 24.68 9.04
CA HIS A 166 -21.55 23.55 8.25
C HIS A 166 -22.61 22.72 8.98
N ASP A 167 -22.88 23.02 10.26
CA ASP A 167 -23.87 22.35 11.09
C ASP A 167 -25.28 22.34 10.46
N ASP A 168 -25.67 23.44 9.82
CA ASP A 168 -27.01 23.63 9.23
C ASP A 168 -27.03 23.54 7.69
N THR A 169 -25.94 23.09 7.06
CA THR A 169 -25.79 23.13 5.59
C THR A 169 -26.16 21.85 4.90
N THR A 170 -26.89 21.92 3.77
CA THR A 170 -27.30 20.74 3.00
C THR A 170 -26.12 19.85 2.58
N ALA A 171 -26.35 18.58 2.28
CA ALA A 171 -25.30 17.70 1.76
C ALA A 171 -24.70 18.27 0.47
N GLU A 172 -25.52 18.89 -0.40
CA GLU A 172 -25.08 19.57 -1.62
C GLU A 172 -24.27 20.83 -1.33
N GLN A 173 -24.64 21.60 -0.31
CA GLN A 173 -23.86 22.76 0.12
C GLN A 173 -22.49 22.35 0.64
N ARG A 174 -22.41 21.21 1.35
CA ARG A 174 -21.13 20.65 1.82
C ARG A 174 -20.31 20.06 0.69
N LEU A 175 -20.96 19.41 -0.29
CA LEU A 175 -20.29 19.00 -1.53
C LEU A 175 -19.74 20.20 -2.30
N GLN A 176 -20.47 21.32 -2.36
CA GLN A 176 -19.98 22.56 -2.99
C GLN A 176 -18.78 23.14 -2.24
N ALA A 177 -18.82 23.17 -0.90
CA ALA A 177 -17.69 23.59 -0.08
C ALA A 177 -16.48 22.66 -0.29
N TRP A 178 -16.72 21.35 -0.32
CA TRP A 178 -15.71 20.33 -0.62
C TRP A 178 -15.07 20.54 -1.97
N ASN A 179 -15.84 20.78 -3.02
CA ASN A 179 -15.29 21.06 -4.35
C ASN A 179 -14.38 22.30 -4.35
N GLY A 180 -14.65 23.30 -3.50
CA GLY A 180 -13.79 24.46 -3.30
C GLY A 180 -12.47 24.15 -2.57
N VAL A 181 -12.45 23.17 -1.67
CA VAL A 181 -11.29 22.80 -0.85
C VAL A 181 -10.48 21.63 -1.46
N LYS A 182 -11.14 20.71 -2.15
CA LYS A 182 -10.58 19.46 -2.69
C LYS A 182 -9.32 19.69 -3.49
N GLY A 183 -9.29 20.75 -4.30
CA GLY A 183 -8.12 21.12 -5.11
C GLY A 183 -6.85 21.34 -4.29
N LYS A 184 -6.96 21.80 -3.04
CA LYS A 184 -5.82 21.92 -2.12
C LYS A 184 -5.29 20.56 -1.73
N CYS A 185 -6.16 19.62 -1.36
CA CYS A 185 -5.76 18.26 -0.99
C CYS A 185 -5.13 17.50 -2.17
N THR A 186 -5.69 17.63 -3.37
CA THR A 186 -5.27 16.83 -4.53
C THR A 186 -4.14 17.46 -5.37
N SER A 187 -3.72 18.68 -5.04
CA SER A 187 -2.68 19.41 -5.79
C SER A 187 -1.34 18.66 -5.90
N ALA A 188 -0.99 17.86 -4.88
CA ALA A 188 0.22 17.03 -4.84
C ALA A 188 -0.05 15.53 -5.09
N SER A 189 -1.20 15.17 -5.66
CA SER A 189 -1.64 13.76 -5.79
C SER A 189 -0.71 12.87 -6.64
N SER A 190 0.03 13.46 -7.58
CA SER A 190 0.97 12.71 -8.43
C SER A 190 2.13 12.10 -7.62
N SER A 191 2.64 12.80 -6.60
CA SER A 191 3.76 12.35 -5.76
C SER A 191 3.32 11.58 -4.51
N ALA A 192 2.03 11.54 -4.19
CA ALA A 192 1.54 10.85 -3.00
C ALA A 192 1.80 9.34 -3.08
N GLU A 193 2.59 8.82 -2.15
CA GLU A 193 2.84 7.38 -2.02
C GLU A 193 1.66 6.71 -1.30
N VAL A 194 1.13 5.62 -1.88
CA VAL A 194 0.05 4.81 -1.29
C VAL A 194 0.67 3.52 -0.76
N THR A 195 1.28 3.61 0.42
CA THR A 195 1.86 2.48 1.15
C THR A 195 1.21 2.36 2.53
N VAL A 196 1.30 1.16 3.10
CA VAL A 196 0.83 0.89 4.46
C VAL A 196 1.50 1.84 5.45
N GLU A 197 2.82 1.99 5.35
CA GLU A 197 3.63 2.82 6.24
C GLU A 197 3.26 4.30 6.13
N ALA A 198 2.98 4.80 4.93
CA ALA A 198 2.60 6.19 4.74
C ALA A 198 1.20 6.50 5.28
N ILE A 199 0.26 5.55 5.20
CA ILE A 199 -1.09 5.69 5.77
C ILE A 199 -1.03 5.61 7.30
N GLU A 200 -0.33 4.61 7.84
CA GLU A 200 -0.18 4.43 9.28
C GLU A 200 0.50 5.63 9.93
N LYS A 201 1.54 6.19 9.29
CA LYS A 201 2.24 7.39 9.75
C LYS A 201 1.35 8.63 9.78
N ASP A 202 0.52 8.85 8.76
CA ASP A 202 -0.38 10.00 8.73
C ASP A 202 -1.50 9.85 9.78
N LEU A 203 -2.02 8.64 9.99
CA LEU A 203 -2.98 8.34 11.06
C LEU A 203 -2.36 8.55 12.45
N GLU A 204 -1.13 8.10 12.67
CA GLU A 204 -0.38 8.35 13.91
C GLU A 204 -0.15 9.84 14.14
N GLY A 205 0.26 10.58 13.10
CA GLY A 205 0.39 12.03 13.15
C GLY A 205 -0.91 12.72 13.55
N LEU A 206 -2.05 12.28 12.98
CA LEU A 206 -3.35 12.83 13.32
C LEU A 206 -3.73 12.54 14.78
N ARG A 207 -3.52 11.31 15.25
CA ARG A 207 -3.74 10.94 16.66
C ARG A 207 -2.89 11.78 17.61
N ALA A 208 -1.62 12.01 17.27
CA ALA A 208 -0.70 12.76 18.10
C ALA A 208 -1.13 14.24 18.27
N LEU A 209 -1.68 14.86 17.22
CA LEU A 209 -2.11 16.26 17.27
C LEU A 209 -3.25 16.50 18.28
N TYR A 210 -4.20 15.57 18.39
CA TYR A 210 -5.37 15.75 19.24
C TYR A 210 -5.28 15.03 20.59
N SER A 211 -4.32 14.13 20.78
CA SER A 211 -4.07 13.50 22.09
C SER A 211 -3.54 14.47 23.14
N ASP A 212 -2.98 15.62 22.73
CA ASP A 212 -2.40 16.61 23.66
C ASP A 212 -3.44 17.52 24.33
N ASP A 213 -4.68 17.60 23.81
CA ASP A 213 -5.76 18.42 24.44
C ASP A 213 -6.24 17.85 25.78
N SER A 214 -5.92 16.58 26.08
CA SER A 214 -6.21 15.95 27.37
C SER A 214 -5.24 16.35 28.49
N LYS A 215 -4.32 17.31 28.27
CA LYS A 215 -3.49 17.90 29.34
C LYS A 215 -4.03 19.24 29.86
N GLY A 216 -5.32 19.49 29.69
CA GLY A 216 -6.04 20.57 30.35
C GLY A 216 -5.81 20.54 31.86
N GLN A 217 -5.34 21.67 32.40
CA GLN A 217 -5.14 21.99 33.82
C GLN A 217 -5.96 21.13 34.79
N GLU A 218 -5.31 20.15 35.40
CA GLU A 218 -5.84 19.47 36.58
C GLU A 218 -5.95 20.51 37.72
N PRO A 219 -7.13 20.76 38.31
CA PRO A 219 -7.22 21.61 39.50
C PRO A 219 -6.39 21.00 40.63
N PRO A 220 -5.77 21.82 41.51
CA PRO A 220 -4.90 21.28 42.56
C PRO A 220 -5.66 20.23 43.39
N PRO A 221 -5.04 19.09 43.70
CA PRO A 221 -5.72 18.00 44.37
C PRO A 221 -6.24 18.43 45.74
N PRO A 222 -7.41 17.92 46.19
CA PRO A 222 -7.87 18.11 47.56
C PRO A 222 -6.85 17.53 48.56
N PRO A 223 -6.78 18.05 49.80
CA PRO A 223 -5.83 17.58 50.80
C PRO A 223 -5.93 16.06 51.01
N PRO A 224 -4.80 15.37 51.23
CA PRO A 224 -4.75 13.91 51.21
C PRO A 224 -5.63 13.31 52.31
N PRO A 225 -6.49 12.33 51.99
CA PRO A 225 -7.14 11.50 53.00
C PRO A 225 -6.10 10.65 53.75
N PRO A 226 -6.39 10.23 54.99
CA PRO A 226 -5.47 9.45 55.81
C PRO A 226 -5.02 8.14 55.11
N PRO A 227 -3.80 7.66 55.36
CA PRO A 227 -3.16 6.60 54.57
C PRO A 227 -3.89 5.27 54.73
N PHE A 228 -4.39 4.74 53.60
CA PHE A 228 -4.82 3.35 53.46
C PHE A 228 -3.66 2.48 52.92
N PRO A 229 -3.57 1.20 53.30
CA PRO A 229 -2.42 0.33 53.04
C PRO A 229 -2.12 0.11 51.53
N PRO A 230 -0.89 -0.26 51.15
CA PRO A 230 -0.41 -0.22 49.77
C PRO A 230 -1.10 -1.31 48.92
N GLY A 231 -2.06 -0.89 48.10
CA GLY A 231 -2.66 -1.69 47.03
C GLY A 231 -2.07 -1.27 45.68
N SER A 232 -1.82 -2.26 44.82
CA SER A 232 -1.12 -2.23 43.54
C SER A 232 -1.36 -0.98 42.66
N PRO A 233 -0.32 -0.49 41.93
CA PRO A 233 -0.52 0.58 40.96
C PRO A 233 -1.53 0.13 39.90
N PRO A 234 -2.51 0.98 39.52
CA PRO A 234 -3.43 0.67 38.44
C PRO A 234 -2.65 0.51 37.12
N MET A 235 -2.99 -0.52 36.33
CA MET A 235 -2.52 -0.65 34.95
C MET A 235 -2.90 0.63 34.19
N PRO A 236 -2.00 1.21 33.37
CA PRO A 236 -2.35 2.38 32.57
C PRO A 236 -3.48 2.00 31.61
N GLU A 237 -4.63 2.67 31.75
CA GLU A 237 -5.72 2.60 30.78
C GLU A 237 -5.20 3.07 29.42
N GLU A 238 -5.31 2.20 28.41
CA GLU A 238 -5.02 2.52 27.02
C GLU A 238 -5.97 3.64 26.59
N LYS A 239 -5.44 4.83 26.31
CA LYS A 239 -6.25 6.01 25.99
C LYS A 239 -7.13 5.72 24.76
N PRO A 240 -8.45 6.00 24.82
CA PRO A 240 -9.33 5.77 23.68
C PRO A 240 -8.91 6.63 22.49
N ASP A 241 -8.55 5.98 21.38
CA ASP A 241 -8.26 6.65 20.11
C ASP A 241 -9.55 7.29 19.57
N GLN A 242 -9.66 8.63 19.74
CA GLN A 242 -10.83 9.39 19.29
C GLN A 242 -11.13 9.21 17.80
N PHE A 243 -10.09 8.91 17.00
CA PHE A 243 -10.21 8.68 15.56
C PHE A 243 -10.52 7.22 15.22
N ALA A 244 -10.11 6.24 16.04
CA ALA A 244 -10.44 4.82 15.80
C ALA A 244 -11.95 4.57 15.69
N SER A 245 -12.76 5.40 16.36
CA SER A 245 -14.22 5.32 16.29
C SER A 245 -14.82 5.83 14.97
N LYS A 246 -14.05 6.59 14.18
CA LYS A 246 -14.52 7.20 12.93
C LYS A 246 -14.57 6.15 11.80
N PRO A 247 -15.68 6.04 11.05
CA PRO A 247 -15.85 5.02 10.00
C PRO A 247 -14.77 5.05 8.92
N TRP A 248 -14.31 6.23 8.49
CA TRP A 248 -13.26 6.33 7.49
C TRP A 248 -11.90 5.82 7.99
N VAL A 249 -11.60 5.93 9.30
CA VAL A 249 -10.38 5.36 9.88
C VAL A 249 -10.45 3.83 9.86
N LYS A 250 -11.61 3.27 10.22
CA LYS A 250 -11.86 1.84 10.09
C LYS A 250 -11.67 1.37 8.65
N ASN A 251 -12.21 2.10 7.68
CA ASN A 251 -12.07 1.79 6.26
C ASN A 251 -10.60 1.91 5.79
N LEU A 252 -9.82 2.87 6.29
CA LEU A 252 -8.38 2.96 5.98
C LEU A 252 -7.60 1.78 6.57
N ASN A 253 -7.89 1.38 7.80
CA ASN A 253 -7.27 0.20 8.41
C ASN A 253 -7.65 -1.09 7.64
N GLU A 254 -8.90 -1.22 7.20
CA GLU A 254 -9.33 -2.34 6.35
C GLU A 254 -8.59 -2.32 4.99
N ALA A 255 -8.37 -1.13 4.42
CA ALA A 255 -7.58 -0.98 3.20
C ALA A 255 -6.12 -1.42 3.39
N THR A 256 -5.47 -1.02 4.50
CA THR A 256 -4.10 -1.43 4.79
C THR A 256 -3.98 -2.93 5.07
N ASP A 257 -4.96 -3.54 5.74
CA ASP A 257 -5.02 -4.99 5.93
C ASP A 257 -5.13 -5.72 4.58
N HIS A 258 -5.96 -5.21 3.67
CA HIS A 258 -6.03 -5.74 2.31
C HIS A 258 -4.71 -5.56 1.54
N MET A 259 -4.02 -4.42 1.70
CA MET A 259 -2.70 -4.21 1.08
C MET A 259 -1.66 -5.21 1.61
N LYS A 260 -1.59 -5.43 2.93
CA LYS A 260 -0.72 -6.45 3.54
C LYS A 260 -1.01 -7.83 2.97
N GLY A 261 -2.28 -8.22 2.92
CA GLY A 261 -2.71 -9.50 2.35
C GLY A 261 -2.41 -9.65 0.86
N ARG A 262 -2.54 -8.57 0.07
CA ARG A 262 -2.14 -8.52 -1.35
C ARG A 262 -0.64 -8.78 -1.48
N ASP A 263 0.18 -8.09 -0.71
CA ASP A 263 1.64 -8.15 -0.83
C ASP A 263 2.18 -9.54 -0.43
N GLU A 264 1.63 -10.13 0.63
CA GLU A 264 1.91 -11.53 1.00
C GLU A 264 1.51 -12.52 -0.11
N ALA A 265 0.32 -12.34 -0.71
CA ALA A 265 -0.16 -13.20 -1.77
C ALA A 265 0.69 -13.06 -3.06
N LEU A 266 1.11 -11.83 -3.40
CA LEU A 266 2.02 -11.56 -4.51
C LEU A 266 3.39 -12.20 -4.29
N GLN A 267 3.93 -12.16 -3.06
CA GLN A 267 5.18 -12.84 -2.74
C GLN A 267 5.06 -14.36 -2.94
N LYS A 268 4.01 -14.99 -2.38
CA LYS A 268 3.73 -16.43 -2.57
C LYS A 268 3.54 -16.79 -4.04
N LEU A 269 2.88 -15.93 -4.81
CA LEU A 269 2.69 -16.10 -6.26
C LEU A 269 4.03 -16.11 -7.01
N ARG A 270 4.94 -15.17 -6.70
CA ARG A 270 6.30 -15.14 -7.28
C ARG A 270 7.08 -16.41 -6.97
N GLU A 271 7.03 -16.87 -5.72
CA GLU A 271 7.69 -18.10 -5.28
C GLU A 271 7.13 -19.34 -5.99
N GLN A 272 5.80 -19.40 -6.14
CA GLN A 272 5.12 -20.50 -6.81
C GLN A 272 5.45 -20.55 -8.31
N VAL A 273 5.49 -19.40 -8.99
CA VAL A 273 5.91 -19.32 -10.41
C VAL A 273 7.38 -19.75 -10.54
N LYS A 274 8.28 -19.29 -9.65
CA LYS A 274 9.68 -19.72 -9.65
C LYS A 274 9.84 -21.24 -9.45
N LYS A 275 9.06 -21.83 -8.54
CA LYS A 275 9.02 -23.28 -8.32
C LYS A 275 8.51 -24.02 -9.57
N LEU A 276 7.47 -23.50 -10.20
CA LEU A 276 6.89 -24.05 -11.43
C LEU A 276 7.91 -24.06 -12.57
N LYS A 277 8.78 -23.03 -12.68
CA LYS A 277 9.88 -22.98 -13.65
C LYS A 277 10.85 -24.15 -13.47
N GLY A 278 11.18 -24.48 -12.22
CA GLY A 278 12.02 -25.63 -11.89
C GLY A 278 11.36 -26.97 -12.22
N THR A 279 10.07 -27.13 -11.91
CA THR A 279 9.30 -28.35 -12.23
C THR A 279 9.15 -28.53 -13.74
N TYR A 280 8.85 -27.46 -14.48
CA TYR A 280 8.76 -27.48 -15.94
C TYR A 280 10.07 -27.93 -16.58
N GLY A 281 11.21 -27.40 -16.14
CA GLY A 281 12.53 -27.85 -16.61
C GLY A 281 12.78 -29.34 -16.38
N LYS A 282 12.36 -29.89 -15.24
CA LYS A 282 12.45 -31.33 -14.95
C LYS A 282 11.53 -32.16 -15.85
N ALA A 283 10.27 -31.76 -15.99
CA ALA A 283 9.29 -32.47 -16.82
C ALA A 283 9.71 -32.49 -18.30
N LYS A 284 10.20 -31.36 -18.81
CA LYS A 284 10.73 -31.27 -20.18
C LYS A 284 11.93 -32.19 -20.39
N ASN A 285 12.88 -32.21 -19.44
CA ASN A 285 14.01 -33.14 -19.49
C ASN A 285 13.55 -34.60 -19.44
N GLU A 286 12.52 -34.94 -18.65
CA GLU A 286 11.96 -36.29 -18.59
C GLU A 286 11.25 -36.70 -19.89
N GLU A 287 10.51 -35.79 -20.52
CA GLU A 287 9.90 -36.00 -21.84
C GLU A 287 10.97 -36.18 -22.93
N GLU A 288 12.04 -35.36 -22.92
CA GLU A 288 13.18 -35.50 -23.84
C GLU A 288 13.90 -36.84 -23.62
N VAL A 289 14.13 -37.26 -22.37
CA VAL A 289 14.73 -38.57 -22.04
C VAL A 289 13.81 -39.72 -22.44
N LYS A 290 12.49 -39.57 -22.30
CA LYS A 290 11.51 -40.58 -22.72
C LYS A 290 11.47 -40.70 -24.25
N ALA A 291 11.47 -39.58 -24.97
CA ALA A 291 11.53 -39.56 -26.43
C ALA A 291 12.84 -40.15 -26.97
N LEU A 292 13.98 -39.93 -26.29
CA LEU A 292 15.26 -40.57 -26.63
C LEU A 292 15.23 -42.10 -26.40
N LYS A 293 14.57 -42.58 -25.34
CA LYS A 293 14.38 -44.02 -25.09
C LYS A 293 13.43 -44.66 -26.11
N GLU A 294 12.36 -43.98 -26.50
CA GLU A 294 11.35 -44.51 -27.42
C GLU A 294 11.77 -44.43 -28.90
N SER A 295 12.60 -43.45 -29.27
CA SER A 295 13.13 -43.31 -30.64
C SER A 295 14.18 -44.35 -31.03
N GLY A 296 14.58 -45.25 -30.11
CA GLY A 296 15.54 -46.32 -30.41
C GLY A 296 16.94 -45.83 -30.80
N ALA A 297 17.20 -44.52 -30.75
CA ALA A 297 18.49 -43.91 -31.04
C ALA A 297 19.44 -44.08 -29.85
N GLY A 298 19.96 -45.30 -29.67
CA GLY A 298 20.94 -45.62 -28.63
C GLY A 298 21.12 -47.10 -28.30
N ALA A 299 20.34 -48.01 -28.90
CA ALA A 299 20.53 -49.45 -28.74
C ALA A 299 21.48 -50.04 -29.80
N GLU A 300 22.61 -49.37 -30.08
CA GLU A 300 23.75 -49.94 -30.80
C GLU A 300 24.99 -49.06 -30.54
N GLY A 301 25.92 -49.54 -29.70
CA GLY A 301 27.29 -49.03 -29.66
C GLY A 301 27.65 -47.96 -28.62
N ALA A 302 27.55 -48.27 -27.32
CA ALA A 302 28.38 -47.60 -26.30
C ALA A 302 28.67 -48.57 -25.14
N GLN A 303 29.57 -49.51 -25.41
CA GLN A 303 30.18 -50.36 -24.39
C GLN A 303 30.90 -49.47 -23.35
N PRO A 304 30.76 -49.71 -22.03
CA PRO A 304 31.46 -48.91 -21.04
C PRO A 304 32.96 -49.16 -21.17
N SER A 305 33.72 -48.14 -21.57
CA SER A 305 35.19 -48.14 -21.49
C SER A 305 35.63 -48.27 -20.04
N ARG A 306 35.78 -49.51 -19.58
CA ARG A 306 36.60 -49.88 -18.43
C ARG A 306 38.06 -49.55 -18.77
N THR A 307 38.49 -48.36 -18.39
CA THR A 307 39.92 -48.06 -18.27
C THR A 307 40.40 -48.65 -16.93
N ALA A 308 40.81 -49.92 -16.96
CA ALA A 308 41.62 -50.53 -15.89
C ALA A 308 42.87 -51.13 -16.56
N PRO A 309 44.09 -50.77 -16.11
CA PRO A 309 45.30 -51.27 -16.72
C PRO A 309 45.53 -52.71 -16.22
N GLN A 310 45.53 -53.67 -17.14
CA GLN A 310 46.08 -55.00 -16.86
C GLN A 310 47.39 -55.18 -17.61
N THR A 311 48.42 -55.29 -16.80
CA THR A 311 49.83 -55.51 -17.09
C THR A 311 50.05 -56.89 -17.70
N ALA A 312 50.89 -56.92 -18.74
CA ALA A 312 51.76 -58.02 -19.17
C ALA A 312 51.14 -59.37 -19.59
N ALA A 313 51.26 -59.68 -20.89
CA ALA A 313 52.11 -60.77 -21.36
C ALA A 313 52.27 -60.71 -22.89
N ARG A 314 53.53 -60.77 -23.33
CA ARG A 314 54.04 -60.70 -24.71
C ARG A 314 53.76 -61.97 -25.54
N LYS A 315 53.89 -61.77 -26.86
CA LYS A 315 54.33 -62.67 -27.96
C LYS A 315 53.21 -63.04 -28.91
N ASP A 316 53.39 -63.06 -30.22
CA ASP A 316 54.40 -62.51 -31.15
C ASP A 316 53.80 -62.77 -32.55
N SER A 317 54.31 -62.06 -33.55
CA SER A 317 54.28 -62.39 -34.99
C SER A 317 53.08 -61.96 -35.85
N ASP A 318 53.31 -60.82 -36.52
CA ASP A 318 53.45 -60.67 -37.98
C ASP A 318 52.31 -61.08 -38.92
N ALA A 319 51.71 -60.07 -39.59
CA ALA A 319 51.95 -59.79 -41.01
C ALA A 319 51.20 -58.54 -41.50
N GLN A 320 51.83 -57.86 -42.46
CA GLN A 320 51.72 -56.48 -42.94
C GLN A 320 50.44 -56.06 -43.73
N PRO A 321 50.29 -54.75 -44.01
CA PRO A 321 49.07 -54.07 -44.46
C PRO A 321 49.04 -53.78 -45.98
N THR A 322 47.90 -53.28 -46.48
CA THR A 322 47.85 -52.56 -47.76
C THR A 322 46.85 -51.40 -47.69
N GLN A 323 47.37 -50.17 -47.83
CA GLN A 323 46.62 -48.95 -48.10
C GLN A 323 45.93 -49.03 -49.46
N THR A 324 44.71 -48.48 -49.61
CA THR A 324 44.43 -47.55 -50.73
C THR A 324 43.37 -46.52 -50.33
N GLN A 325 43.86 -45.29 -50.31
CA GLN A 325 43.26 -43.96 -50.36
C GLN A 325 42.03 -43.79 -51.29
N LYS A 326 41.00 -43.06 -50.84
CA LYS A 326 40.53 -41.78 -51.46
C LYS A 326 39.28 -41.19 -50.79
N GLN A 327 39.50 -40.03 -50.18
CA GLN A 327 38.71 -38.79 -50.15
C GLN A 327 37.19 -38.85 -50.42
N ASN A 328 36.41 -38.32 -49.47
CA ASN A 328 35.69 -37.07 -49.72
C ASN A 328 35.38 -36.30 -48.43
N ILE A 329 35.62 -34.99 -48.55
CA ILE A 329 35.50 -33.88 -47.59
C ILE A 329 34.06 -33.35 -47.62
N ALA A 330 33.71 -32.53 -46.62
CA ALA A 330 32.59 -31.59 -46.53
C ALA A 330 31.33 -32.15 -45.83
N SER A 331 30.69 -31.49 -44.86
CA SER A 331 30.87 -30.20 -44.19
C SER A 331 29.90 -30.17 -43.02
N SER A 332 30.31 -29.63 -41.87
CA SER A 332 29.37 -29.10 -40.87
C SER A 332 29.18 -27.60 -41.14
N PRO A 333 27.94 -27.08 -41.08
CA PRO A 333 27.73 -25.69 -40.73
C PRO A 333 26.73 -25.51 -39.59
N SER A 334 27.13 -24.64 -38.68
CA SER A 334 26.43 -24.08 -37.53
C SER A 334 25.00 -23.61 -37.83
N LEU A 335 24.04 -23.91 -36.94
CA LEU A 335 22.76 -23.19 -36.91
C LEU A 335 22.86 -22.03 -35.91
N LYS A 336 22.62 -20.84 -36.46
CA LYS A 336 22.79 -19.50 -35.88
C LYS A 336 21.69 -19.20 -34.86
N ILE A 337 22.09 -18.71 -33.69
CA ILE A 337 21.22 -17.97 -32.75
C ILE A 337 21.03 -16.57 -33.34
N THR A 338 19.82 -16.25 -33.76
CA THR A 338 19.42 -14.91 -34.18
C THR A 338 18.90 -14.16 -32.95
N LEU A 339 19.74 -13.31 -32.36
CA LEU A 339 19.29 -12.24 -31.47
C LEU A 339 18.52 -11.20 -32.32
N LEU A 340 17.23 -11.04 -32.05
CA LEU A 340 16.46 -9.90 -32.54
C LEU A 340 16.30 -8.91 -31.39
N SER A 341 17.07 -7.83 -31.49
CA SER A 341 16.92 -6.58 -30.76
C SER A 341 15.58 -5.93 -31.06
N VAL A 342 14.81 -5.57 -30.04
CA VAL A 342 13.71 -4.60 -30.15
C VAL A 342 14.02 -3.44 -29.22
N SER A 343 14.65 -2.41 -29.78
CA SER A 343 14.61 -1.06 -29.23
C SER A 343 13.28 -0.44 -29.67
N LEU A 344 12.38 -0.16 -28.72
CA LEU A 344 11.31 0.82 -28.93
C LEU A 344 11.58 2.01 -28.02
N CYS A 345 12.15 3.05 -28.61
CA CYS A 345 11.94 4.42 -28.16
C CYS A 345 10.56 4.86 -28.66
N PHE A 346 9.67 5.28 -27.76
CA PHE A 346 8.57 6.17 -28.08
C PHE A 346 8.55 7.28 -27.03
N ILE A 347 8.88 8.48 -27.53
CA ILE A 347 8.47 9.85 -27.19
C ILE A 347 8.01 10.11 -25.75
#